data_AF-A0AAD6DSJ4-F1
#
_entry.id   AF-A0AAD6DSJ4-F1
#
_cell.length_a   1.000
_cell.length_b   1.000
_cell.length_c   1.000
_cell.angle_alpha   90.00
_cell.angle_beta   90.00
_cell.angle_gamma   90.00
#
_symmetry.space_group_name_H-M   'P 1'
#
loop_
_entity.id
_entity.type
_entity.pdbx_description
1 polymer ?
#
loop_
_entity_poly.entity_id
_entity_poly.type
_entity_poly.pdbx_seq_one_letter_code
_entity_poly.pdbx_strand_id
1 'polypeptide(L)'
;MPASVESDGYELDSESLLGRRKRDLRGFEWRHHTFALRWTRKTLTALLTRVFLILAQALGVLFGLRIRRRGFFFVQTLLSGLLFLICLTALFWPSYTHLPPCYQTLRNQVQRSGYQGRGNIENKKVFIAAVLYDPQGEFASGKWGQALLQLIELLGEQNVFLSIYENNSGREGENSLHALTDHVRCDKSIVSEPGLSLRGLPRVTIPGEETRIRRIDYLAEVRNRALQPLQNGNTTYDKLLYLNDIIFDPVEALQLLFCTNADANGVAHYRAACAMDFSNAFKFYDTYATRDLQGYGIGLPFYPWFTTAGRGQSRQDVLEGRDAVRVRSCWGGMVAFDARFFQGLNPVRFRADSEIFWDASECCIIHADIQSAAPVSEESKVSGSYINPFVRVAYDEKSHSWLWITRRFERLYPFIHNALNHLVGLPRYNPRRTEVFGQKVMDTVWVPGDGEGQQGEVRTTQREAGNDGFCGRRGLEVLVEERMPGQDGFEAIRVPAGLV
;
A
#
# COMPACT_ATOMS: atom_id res chain seq x y z
N MET A 1 -5.21 -50.41 -20.06
CA MET A 1 -4.03 -50.00 -19.26
C MET A 1 -2.79 -50.57 -19.92
N PRO A 2 -1.61 -49.91 -19.87
CA PRO A 2 -1.24 -48.64 -19.21
C PRO A 2 -0.90 -47.56 -20.27
N ALA A 3 -0.54 -46.30 -19.99
CA ALA A 3 0.13 -45.73 -18.83
C ALA A 3 -0.45 -44.37 -18.42
N SER A 4 -0.47 -44.22 -17.10
CA SER A 4 -0.54 -43.01 -16.29
C SER A 4 -0.07 -41.73 -16.97
N VAL A 5 -0.99 -40.77 -17.05
CA VAL A 5 -0.65 -39.34 -17.11
C VAL A 5 -0.14 -38.98 -15.72
N GLU A 6 1.18 -38.87 -15.62
CA GLU A 6 1.88 -38.36 -14.45
C GLU A 6 1.50 -36.88 -14.32
N SER A 7 0.83 -36.53 -13.22
CA SER A 7 0.60 -35.13 -12.87
C SER A 7 1.96 -34.54 -12.51
N ASP A 8 2.43 -33.59 -13.31
CA ASP A 8 3.59 -32.76 -12.98
C ASP A 8 3.26 -31.94 -11.74
N GLY A 9 3.49 -32.55 -10.58
CA GLY A 9 3.38 -31.94 -9.26
C GLY A 9 4.58 -31.03 -9.05
N TYR A 10 4.40 -29.75 -9.34
CA TYR A 10 5.35 -28.71 -8.98
C TYR A 10 4.61 -27.64 -8.17
N GLU A 11 4.87 -27.65 -6.86
CA GLU A 11 4.43 -26.63 -5.91
C GLU A 11 5.09 -25.28 -6.26
N LEU A 12 4.28 -24.38 -6.83
CA LEU A 12 4.63 -22.99 -6.99
C LEU A 12 4.52 -22.28 -5.62
N ASP A 13 5.58 -22.38 -4.81
CA ASP A 13 5.75 -21.54 -3.61
C ASP A 13 6.01 -20.10 -4.12
N SER A 14 4.98 -19.28 -4.13
CA SER A 14 5.04 -17.88 -4.52
C SER A 14 5.24 -17.08 -3.24
N GLU A 15 6.46 -16.59 -2.98
CA GLU A 15 6.56 -15.55 -1.97
C GLU A 15 5.60 -14.43 -2.36
N SER A 16 4.70 -14.07 -1.42
CA SER A 16 3.50 -13.27 -1.65
C SER A 16 3.73 -12.23 -2.76
N LEU A 17 2.95 -12.28 -3.82
CA LEU A 17 3.00 -11.29 -4.90
C LEU A 17 2.84 -9.84 -4.38
N LEU A 18 2.44 -9.65 -3.12
CA LEU A 18 2.04 -8.37 -2.54
C LEU A 18 2.59 -7.98 -1.16
N GLY A 19 3.35 -8.81 -0.43
CA GLY A 19 4.22 -8.30 0.65
C GLY A 19 4.35 -9.12 1.92
N ARG A 20 5.25 -10.12 1.93
CA ARG A 20 5.80 -10.70 3.15
C ARG A 20 7.12 -11.40 2.87
N ARG A 21 8.19 -10.96 3.54
CA ARG A 21 9.46 -11.69 3.64
C ARG A 21 9.37 -12.62 4.86
N LYS A 22 9.58 -13.94 4.69
CA LYS A 22 9.60 -14.94 5.77
C LYS A 22 10.49 -14.47 6.94
N ARG A 23 9.94 -14.39 8.15
CA ARG A 23 10.69 -14.53 9.41
C ARG A 23 9.90 -15.48 10.31
N ASP A 24 10.58 -16.54 10.73
CA ASP A 24 10.10 -17.58 11.62
C ASP A 24 9.19 -17.07 12.75
N LEU A 25 7.95 -17.52 12.73
CA LEU A 25 7.02 -17.43 13.85
C LEU A 25 7.20 -18.68 14.71
N ARG A 26 8.02 -18.57 15.76
CA ARG A 26 7.83 -19.45 16.93
C ARG A 26 6.78 -18.82 17.82
N GLY A 27 5.64 -19.51 17.90
CA GLY A 27 4.49 -19.15 18.73
C GLY A 27 4.88 -19.02 20.20
N PHE A 28 4.38 -17.96 20.82
CA PHE A 28 4.32 -17.85 22.27
C PHE A 28 2.93 -17.29 22.59
N GLU A 29 2.01 -18.19 22.95
CA GLU A 29 0.71 -17.84 23.49
C GLU A 29 0.90 -17.00 24.76
N TRP A 30 0.27 -15.82 24.86
CA TRP A 30 0.01 -15.23 26.18
C TRP A 30 -1.37 -14.55 26.26
N ARG A 31 -2.15 -15.04 27.22
CA ARG A 31 -3.23 -14.33 27.92
C ARG A 31 -2.71 -13.00 28.51
N HIS A 32 -3.54 -11.96 28.51
CA HIS A 32 -3.90 -11.12 29.67
C HIS A 32 -4.36 -9.71 29.27
N HIS A 33 -5.68 -9.51 29.22
CA HIS A 33 -6.29 -8.23 29.58
C HIS A 33 -6.26 -8.12 31.12
N THR A 34 -5.40 -7.27 31.67
CA THR A 34 -5.48 -6.67 33.04
C THR A 34 -4.21 -5.90 33.44
N PHE A 35 -3.09 -6.02 32.71
CA PHE A 35 -1.81 -5.41 33.12
C PHE A 35 -1.71 -3.88 32.88
N ALA A 36 -2.40 -3.36 31.86
CA ALA A 36 -2.25 -1.97 31.39
C ALA A 36 -2.72 -0.90 32.41
N LEU A 37 -3.71 -1.21 33.25
CA LEU A 37 -4.24 -0.26 34.25
C LEU A 37 -3.46 -0.23 35.56
N ARG A 38 -2.71 -1.30 35.88
CA ARG A 38 -1.88 -1.37 37.10
C ARG A 38 -0.45 -0.85 36.87
N TRP A 39 0.06 -0.97 35.64
CA TRP A 39 1.40 -0.48 35.27
C TRP A 39 1.44 1.06 35.14
N THR A 40 0.38 1.68 34.63
CA THR A 40 0.28 3.14 34.44
C THR A 40 0.27 3.93 35.75
N ARG A 41 -0.34 3.41 36.83
CA ARG A 41 -0.39 4.13 38.12
C ARG A 41 0.94 4.13 38.88
N LYS A 42 1.72 3.06 38.79
CA LYS A 42 3.05 2.92 39.44
C LYS A 42 4.18 3.60 38.65
N THR A 43 4.09 3.62 37.32
CA THR A 43 5.07 4.33 36.47
C THR A 43 4.89 5.84 36.51
N LEU A 44 3.66 6.35 36.57
CA LEU A 44 3.41 7.80 36.68
C LEU A 44 3.87 8.37 38.02
N THR A 45 3.64 7.64 39.12
CA THR A 45 4.12 8.05 40.46
C THR A 45 5.64 8.01 40.53
N ALA A 46 6.31 6.98 39.99
CA ALA A 46 7.77 6.91 39.92
C ALA A 46 8.39 7.96 38.99
N LEU A 47 7.72 8.33 37.89
CA LEU A 47 8.15 9.43 37.02
C LEU A 47 8.05 10.78 37.75
N LEU A 48 6.95 11.03 38.47
CA LEU A 48 6.76 12.23 39.26
C LEU A 48 7.79 12.33 40.39
N THR A 49 8.13 11.22 41.08
CA THR A 49 9.20 11.23 42.10
C THR A 49 10.58 11.50 41.49
N ARG A 50 10.87 10.97 40.28
CA ARG A 50 12.13 11.24 39.58
C ARG A 50 12.23 12.67 39.07
N VAL A 51 11.14 13.26 38.59
CA VAL A 51 11.08 14.68 38.21
C VAL A 51 11.30 15.57 39.44
N PHE A 52 10.70 15.23 40.59
CA PHE A 52 10.95 15.93 41.87
C PHE A 52 12.40 15.79 42.36
N LEU A 53 13.01 14.61 42.22
CA LEU A 53 14.42 14.40 42.55
C LEU A 53 15.37 15.15 41.63
N ILE A 54 15.03 15.32 40.34
CA ILE A 54 15.80 16.13 39.40
C ILE A 54 15.69 17.63 39.73
N LEU A 55 14.50 18.11 40.13
CA LEU A 55 14.31 19.46 40.65
C LEU A 55 15.09 19.71 41.96
N ALA A 56 15.13 18.72 42.87
CA ALA A 56 15.92 18.79 44.10
C ALA A 56 17.44 18.73 43.83
N GLN A 57 17.88 17.99 42.81
CA GLN A 57 19.27 17.97 42.37
C GLN A 57 19.68 19.25 41.64
N ALA A 58 18.76 19.91 40.92
CA ALA A 58 18.98 21.22 40.31
C ALA A 58 19.25 22.32 41.37
N LEU A 59 18.64 22.23 42.56
CA LEU A 59 18.97 23.08 43.71
C LEU A 59 20.37 22.81 44.28
N GLY A 60 20.87 21.58 44.17
CA GLY A 60 22.26 21.22 44.55
C GLY A 60 23.34 21.71 43.56
N VAL A 61 22.96 22.08 42.33
CA VAL A 61 23.89 22.59 41.29
C VAL A 61 24.44 23.98 41.62
N LEU A 62 23.76 24.74 42.49
CA LEU A 62 24.25 26.02 43.00
C LEU A 62 25.46 25.87 43.94
N PHE A 63 25.73 24.68 44.48
CA PHE A 63 26.86 24.41 45.38
C PHE A 63 27.82 23.35 44.82
N GLY A 64 28.70 23.79 43.90
CA GLY A 64 30.05 23.25 43.72
C GLY A 64 30.22 21.73 43.51
N LEU A 65 30.02 21.22 42.29
CA LEU A 65 30.41 19.84 41.91
C LEU A 65 31.37 19.77 40.71
N ARG A 66 32.37 18.87 40.81
CA ARG A 66 33.42 18.55 39.81
C ARG A 66 32.85 18.30 38.40
N ILE A 67 33.58 18.73 37.37
CA ILE A 67 33.23 18.72 35.93
C ILE A 67 32.56 17.41 35.44
N ARG A 68 33.04 16.23 35.89
CA ARG A 68 32.50 14.92 35.49
C ARG A 68 31.07 14.65 35.99
N ARG A 69 30.68 15.22 37.14
CA ARG A 69 29.30 15.12 37.67
C ARG A 69 28.34 16.12 36.99
N ARG A 70 28.86 17.22 36.45
CA ARG A 70 28.08 18.18 35.65
C ARG A 70 27.63 17.55 34.33
N GLY A 71 28.52 16.85 33.63
CA GLY A 71 28.19 16.15 32.37
C GLY A 71 27.06 15.11 32.53
N PHE A 72 27.11 14.31 33.59
CA PHE A 72 26.04 13.34 33.90
C PHE A 72 24.70 14.03 34.19
N PHE A 73 24.70 15.13 34.96
CA PHE A 73 23.50 15.92 35.23
C PHE A 73 22.92 16.54 33.94
N PHE A 74 23.77 17.04 33.02
CA PHE A 74 23.32 17.55 31.73
C PHE A 74 22.67 16.46 30.87
N VAL A 75 23.30 15.28 30.77
CA VAL A 75 22.74 14.14 30.03
C VAL A 75 21.41 13.70 30.64
N GLN A 76 21.32 13.57 31.97
CA GLN A 76 20.09 13.19 32.65
C GLN A 76 18.97 14.22 32.46
N THR A 77 19.29 15.51 32.54
CA THR A 77 18.33 16.59 32.28
C THR A 77 17.83 16.55 30.84
N LEU A 78 18.73 16.36 29.88
CA LEU A 78 18.38 16.26 28.45
C LEU A 78 17.50 15.05 28.17
N LEU A 79 17.85 13.87 28.70
CA LEU A 79 17.04 12.65 28.55
C LEU A 79 15.66 12.79 29.20
N SER A 80 15.58 13.45 30.36
CA SER A 80 14.32 13.70 31.04
C SER A 80 13.45 14.69 30.28
N GLY A 81 14.04 15.75 29.74
CA GLY A 81 13.35 16.70 28.84
C GLY A 81 12.86 16.03 27.56
N LEU A 82 13.67 15.15 26.95
CA LEU A 82 13.27 14.36 25.78
C LEU A 82 12.11 13.42 26.12
N LEU A 83 12.18 12.69 27.23
CA LEU A 83 11.10 11.81 27.67
C LEU A 83 9.81 12.61 27.94
N PHE A 84 9.93 13.76 28.59
CA PHE A 84 8.79 14.65 28.81
C PHE A 84 8.16 15.10 27.50
N LEU A 85 8.97 15.53 26.51
CA LEU A 85 8.49 15.91 25.18
C LEU A 85 7.79 14.74 24.46
N ILE A 86 8.36 13.53 24.55
CA ILE A 86 7.78 12.30 23.99
C ILE A 86 6.39 12.06 24.60
N CYS A 87 6.28 12.07 25.93
CA CYS A 87 5.02 11.86 26.64
C CYS A 87 4.00 12.95 26.32
N LEU A 88 4.43 14.21 26.30
CA LEU A 88 3.60 15.37 26.03
C LEU A 88 3.05 15.35 24.59
N THR A 89 3.88 15.01 23.60
CA THR A 89 3.45 14.82 22.21
C THR A 89 2.45 13.68 22.09
N ALA A 90 2.73 12.53 22.71
CA ALA A 90 1.87 11.37 22.68
C ALA A 90 0.48 11.57 23.29
N LEU A 91 0.38 12.52 24.24
CA LEU A 91 -0.86 12.80 24.95
C LEU A 91 -1.69 13.90 24.27
N PHE A 92 -1.04 14.98 23.82
CA PHE A 92 -1.73 16.19 23.38
C PHE A 92 -1.66 16.45 21.88
N TRP A 93 -0.68 15.90 21.16
CA TRP A 93 -0.53 16.08 19.71
C TRP A 93 -0.31 14.76 18.95
N PRO A 94 -1.19 13.75 19.12
CA PRO A 94 -1.15 12.57 18.26
C PRO A 94 -1.52 12.91 16.81
N SER A 95 -0.96 12.19 15.83
CA SER A 95 -1.36 12.30 14.43
C SER A 95 -2.59 11.43 14.15
N TYR A 96 -3.52 11.89 13.30
CA TYR A 96 -4.61 11.07 12.76
C TYR A 96 -5.45 10.29 13.80
N THR A 97 -5.56 10.76 15.04
CA THR A 97 -6.44 10.16 16.07
C THR A 97 -7.75 10.93 16.26
N HIS A 98 -7.79 12.18 15.84
CA HIS A 98 -8.99 13.01 15.86
C HIS A 98 -9.73 12.83 14.54
N LEU A 99 -10.73 11.94 14.54
CA LEU A 99 -11.51 11.62 13.35
C LEU A 99 -12.30 12.84 12.85
N PRO A 100 -12.33 13.11 11.53
CA PRO A 100 -13.20 14.13 10.96
C PRO A 100 -14.70 13.81 11.18
N PRO A 101 -15.61 14.79 11.04
CA PRO A 101 -17.04 14.59 11.31
C PRO A 101 -17.68 13.42 10.55
N CYS A 102 -17.42 13.26 9.24
CA CYS A 102 -17.93 12.13 8.44
C CYS A 102 -17.58 10.77 9.07
N TYR A 103 -16.33 10.63 9.51
CA TYR A 103 -15.79 9.38 10.07
C TYR A 103 -16.45 9.03 11.41
N GLN A 104 -16.70 10.04 12.25
CA GLN A 104 -17.41 9.86 13.53
C GLN A 104 -18.87 9.48 13.30
N THR A 105 -19.56 10.16 12.39
CA THR A 105 -20.95 9.87 12.03
C THR A 105 -21.09 8.44 11.50
N LEU A 106 -20.25 8.05 10.56
CA LEU A 106 -20.24 6.69 9.99
C LEU A 106 -19.99 5.63 11.06
N ARG A 107 -18.99 5.85 11.94
CA ARG A 107 -18.68 4.92 13.03
C ARG A 107 -19.84 4.79 14.02
N ASN A 108 -20.44 5.90 14.44
CA ASN A 108 -21.58 5.91 15.36
C ASN A 108 -22.79 5.17 14.75
N GLN A 109 -23.02 5.34 13.45
CA GLN A 109 -24.11 4.68 12.76
C GLN A 109 -23.92 3.16 12.70
N VAL A 110 -22.72 2.71 12.32
CA VAL A 110 -22.38 1.28 12.26
C VAL A 110 -22.54 0.61 13.63
N GLN A 111 -22.28 1.34 14.72
CA GLN A 111 -22.42 0.83 16.09
C GLN A 111 -23.87 0.80 16.62
N ARG A 112 -24.72 1.73 16.18
CA ARG A 112 -26.08 1.90 16.74
C ARG A 112 -27.15 1.06 16.06
N SER A 113 -26.86 0.52 14.88
CA SER A 113 -27.83 -0.19 14.05
C SER A 113 -27.41 -1.64 13.82
N GLY A 114 -28.38 -2.54 13.84
CA GLY A 114 -28.17 -3.97 13.59
C GLY A 114 -28.64 -4.46 12.21
N TYR A 115 -29.07 -3.55 11.32
CA TYR A 115 -29.52 -3.91 9.98
C TYR A 115 -28.34 -3.97 8.99
N GLN A 116 -28.48 -4.79 7.95
CA GLN A 116 -27.48 -4.94 6.88
C GLN A 116 -27.39 -3.67 6.02
N GLY A 117 -26.20 -3.34 5.52
CA GLY A 117 -26.01 -2.14 4.69
C GLY A 117 -25.92 -0.83 5.48
N ARG A 118 -25.85 -0.88 6.81
CA ARG A 118 -25.77 0.32 7.68
C ARG A 118 -24.55 1.21 7.44
N GLY A 119 -23.51 0.72 6.77
CA GLY A 119 -22.33 1.49 6.38
C GLY A 119 -22.44 2.17 5.03
N ASN A 120 -23.50 1.93 4.25
CA ASN A 120 -23.68 2.37 2.86
C ASN A 120 -25.06 3.04 2.68
N ILE A 121 -25.20 4.24 3.25
CA ILE A 121 -26.49 4.97 3.35
C ILE A 121 -27.11 5.25 1.97
N GLU A 122 -26.25 5.58 1.00
CA GLU A 122 -26.67 5.91 -0.35
C GLU A 122 -26.89 4.66 -1.22
N ASN A 123 -26.78 3.45 -0.65
CA ASN A 123 -26.91 2.18 -1.36
C ASN A 123 -26.04 2.10 -2.63
N LYS A 124 -24.82 2.63 -2.56
CA LYS A 124 -23.86 2.61 -3.67
C LYS A 124 -23.53 1.17 -4.05
N LYS A 125 -23.45 0.88 -5.34
CA LYS A 125 -22.97 -0.39 -5.86
C LYS A 125 -21.45 -0.44 -5.77
N VAL A 126 -20.92 -1.40 -5.00
CA VAL A 126 -19.50 -1.57 -4.74
C VAL A 126 -19.00 -2.88 -5.34
N PHE A 127 -18.05 -2.80 -6.25
CA PHE A 127 -17.31 -3.97 -6.74
C PHE A 127 -16.07 -4.14 -5.86
N ILE A 128 -15.90 -5.28 -5.20
CA ILE A 128 -14.71 -5.61 -4.42
C ILE A 128 -13.86 -6.58 -5.26
N ALA A 129 -12.60 -6.23 -5.48
CA ALA A 129 -11.64 -7.06 -6.20
C ALA A 129 -10.46 -7.44 -5.28
N ALA A 130 -10.00 -8.68 -5.35
CA ALA A 130 -8.79 -9.11 -4.67
C ALA A 130 -8.00 -10.11 -5.53
N VAL A 131 -6.68 -10.02 -5.45
CA VAL A 131 -5.77 -11.07 -5.93
C VAL A 131 -5.12 -11.71 -4.72
N LEU A 132 -5.25 -13.03 -4.59
CA LEU A 132 -4.73 -13.77 -3.45
C LEU A 132 -3.68 -14.79 -3.88
N TYR A 133 -2.70 -14.94 -2.99
CA TYR A 133 -1.82 -16.08 -2.91
C TYR A 133 -1.74 -16.49 -1.44
N ASP A 134 -2.35 -17.63 -1.11
CA ASP A 134 -2.58 -18.07 0.26
C ASP A 134 -2.30 -19.58 0.44
N PRO A 135 -1.04 -20.03 0.30
CA PRO A 135 -0.68 -21.43 0.26
C PRO A 135 -1.01 -22.19 1.54
N GLN A 136 -1.12 -21.46 2.65
CA GLN A 136 -1.45 -22.01 3.96
C GLN A 136 -2.93 -21.77 4.34
N GLY A 137 -3.70 -21.10 3.48
CA GLY A 137 -5.10 -20.76 3.76
C GLY A 137 -5.29 -19.77 4.92
N GLU A 138 -4.24 -19.10 5.38
CA GLU A 138 -4.25 -18.23 6.57
C GLU A 138 -5.09 -16.97 6.36
N PHE A 139 -5.15 -16.45 5.13
CA PHE A 139 -5.91 -15.24 4.82
C PHE A 139 -7.39 -15.55 4.65
N ALA A 140 -7.72 -16.52 3.79
CA ALA A 140 -9.10 -16.87 3.47
C ALA A 140 -9.85 -17.41 4.69
N SER A 141 -9.20 -18.24 5.53
CA SER A 141 -9.79 -18.78 6.76
C SER A 141 -9.63 -17.87 7.99
N GLY A 142 -8.76 -16.87 7.90
CA GLY A 142 -8.38 -16.02 9.04
C GLY A 142 -9.06 -14.65 9.07
N LYS A 143 -8.34 -13.68 9.63
CA LYS A 143 -8.88 -12.32 9.87
C LYS A 143 -9.22 -11.56 8.60
N TRP A 144 -8.50 -11.80 7.50
CA TRP A 144 -8.79 -11.17 6.22
C TRP A 144 -10.18 -11.60 5.71
N GLY A 145 -10.45 -12.91 5.68
CA GLY A 145 -11.76 -13.45 5.29
C GLY A 145 -12.89 -12.97 6.19
N GLN A 146 -12.67 -12.94 7.51
CA GLN A 146 -13.66 -12.43 8.48
C GLN A 146 -13.96 -10.94 8.28
N ALA A 147 -12.92 -10.12 8.08
CA ALA A 147 -13.07 -8.69 7.82
C ALA A 147 -13.79 -8.44 6.50
N LEU A 148 -13.50 -9.23 5.45
CA LEU A 148 -14.20 -9.15 4.17
C LEU A 148 -15.70 -9.45 4.32
N LEU A 149 -16.06 -10.54 5.01
CA LEU A 149 -17.47 -10.90 5.25
C LEU A 149 -18.20 -9.80 6.04
N GLN A 150 -17.55 -9.24 7.07
CA GLN A 150 -18.10 -8.12 7.82
C GLN A 150 -18.24 -6.85 6.97
N LEU A 151 -17.30 -6.57 6.07
CA LEU A 151 -17.39 -5.44 5.15
C LEU A 151 -18.58 -5.59 4.19
N ILE A 152 -18.78 -6.79 3.63
CA ILE A 152 -19.93 -7.08 2.75
C ILE A 152 -21.25 -6.86 3.48
N GLU A 153 -21.37 -7.34 4.72
CA GLU A 153 -22.54 -7.14 5.57
C GLU A 153 -22.79 -5.65 5.85
N LEU A 154 -21.74 -4.89 6.15
CA LEU A 154 -21.82 -3.45 6.40
C LEU A 154 -22.22 -2.65 5.15
N LEU A 155 -21.77 -3.06 3.97
CA LEU A 155 -22.13 -2.44 2.68
C LEU A 155 -23.53 -2.83 2.19
N GLY A 156 -24.04 -3.96 2.69
CA GLY A 156 -25.30 -4.57 2.28
C GLY A 156 -25.07 -5.51 1.12
N GLU A 157 -25.40 -6.79 1.30
CA GLU A 157 -25.09 -7.88 0.36
C GLU A 157 -25.59 -7.60 -1.06
N GLN A 158 -26.77 -7.00 -1.19
CA GLN A 158 -27.40 -6.62 -2.45
C GLN A 158 -26.67 -5.50 -3.21
N ASN A 159 -25.77 -4.78 -2.54
CA ASN A 159 -25.02 -3.67 -3.10
C ASN A 159 -23.58 -4.04 -3.45
N VAL A 160 -23.17 -5.29 -3.22
CA VAL A 160 -21.79 -5.74 -3.39
C VAL A 160 -21.69 -6.81 -4.47
N PHE A 161 -20.63 -6.73 -5.27
CA PHE A 161 -20.13 -7.86 -6.03
C PHE A 161 -18.69 -8.16 -5.60
N LEU A 162 -18.40 -9.41 -5.27
CA LEU A 162 -17.06 -9.84 -4.86
C LEU A 162 -16.35 -10.61 -5.98
N SER A 163 -15.18 -10.14 -6.39
CA SER A 163 -14.30 -10.82 -7.35
C SER A 163 -12.97 -11.18 -6.69
N ILE A 164 -12.69 -12.47 -6.55
CA ILE A 164 -11.40 -12.95 -6.06
C ILE A 164 -10.76 -13.79 -7.16
N TYR A 165 -9.54 -13.41 -7.53
CA TYR A 165 -8.67 -14.21 -8.39
C TYR A 165 -7.52 -14.74 -7.54
N GLU A 166 -7.43 -16.06 -7.43
CA GLU A 166 -6.38 -16.76 -6.72
C GLU A 166 -5.53 -17.53 -7.72
N ASN A 167 -4.21 -17.45 -7.55
CA ASN A 167 -3.26 -18.10 -8.44
C ASN A 167 -2.21 -18.90 -7.66
N ASN A 168 -2.15 -20.22 -7.85
CA ASN A 168 -1.11 -21.11 -7.33
C ASN A 168 -1.04 -21.37 -5.81
N SER A 169 -2.10 -21.17 -5.03
CA SER A 169 -2.11 -21.37 -3.57
C SER A 169 -2.16 -22.84 -3.13
N GLY A 170 -1.96 -23.79 -4.05
CA GLY A 170 -2.04 -25.21 -3.74
C GLY A 170 -3.39 -25.64 -3.15
N ARG A 171 -3.43 -26.86 -2.63
CA ARG A 171 -4.69 -27.50 -2.20
C ARG A 171 -5.25 -26.88 -0.93
N GLU A 172 -4.39 -26.54 0.03
CA GLU A 172 -4.77 -25.94 1.31
C GLU A 172 -5.37 -24.54 1.11
N GLY A 173 -4.75 -23.73 0.25
CA GLY A 173 -5.28 -22.42 -0.14
C GLY A 173 -6.61 -22.52 -0.88
N GLU A 174 -6.70 -23.42 -1.88
CA GLU A 174 -7.93 -23.67 -2.63
C GLU A 174 -9.08 -24.10 -1.70
N ASN A 175 -8.85 -25.06 -0.80
CA ASN A 175 -9.85 -25.49 0.18
C ASN A 175 -10.31 -24.35 1.09
N SER A 176 -9.39 -23.50 1.53
CA SER A 176 -9.69 -22.37 2.42
C SER A 176 -10.50 -21.30 1.68
N LEU A 177 -10.19 -21.05 0.40
CA LEU A 177 -10.95 -20.15 -0.46
C LEU A 177 -12.36 -20.69 -0.74
N HIS A 178 -12.51 -22.00 -0.95
CA HIS A 178 -13.82 -22.63 -1.05
C HIS A 178 -14.64 -22.49 0.23
N ALA A 179 -14.03 -22.72 1.40
CA ALA A 179 -14.71 -22.54 2.68
C ALA A 179 -15.15 -21.08 2.90
N LEU A 180 -14.33 -20.09 2.52
CA LEU A 180 -14.73 -18.68 2.53
C LEU A 180 -15.91 -18.43 1.58
N THR A 181 -15.87 -19.03 0.39
CA THR A 181 -16.90 -18.88 -0.64
C THR A 181 -18.28 -19.28 -0.10
N ASP A 182 -18.40 -20.35 0.67
CA ASP A 182 -19.67 -20.80 1.27
C ASP A 182 -20.32 -19.76 2.21
N HIS A 183 -19.51 -18.86 2.77
CA HIS A 183 -19.97 -17.81 3.68
C HIS A 183 -20.31 -16.50 2.96
N VAL A 184 -19.85 -16.30 1.71
CA VAL A 184 -20.14 -15.09 0.92
C VAL A 184 -21.57 -15.14 0.40
N ARG A 185 -22.38 -14.16 0.82
CA ARG A 185 -23.81 -14.06 0.48
C ARG A 185 -24.15 -13.11 -0.68
N CYS A 186 -23.26 -12.18 -1.00
CA CYS A 186 -23.43 -11.29 -2.16
C CYS A 186 -23.12 -12.01 -3.48
N ASP A 187 -23.42 -11.35 -4.61
CA ASP A 187 -22.98 -11.82 -5.92
C ASP A 187 -21.45 -11.91 -5.96
N LYS A 188 -20.92 -12.94 -6.61
CA LYS A 188 -19.48 -13.23 -6.57
C LYS A 188 -18.95 -13.96 -7.79
N SER A 189 -17.66 -13.77 -8.05
CA SER A 189 -16.82 -14.57 -8.93
C SER A 189 -15.54 -14.88 -8.18
N ILE A 190 -15.35 -16.14 -7.80
CA ILE A 190 -14.17 -16.59 -7.06
C ILE A 190 -13.52 -17.68 -7.90
N VAL A 191 -12.31 -17.40 -8.38
CA VAL A 191 -11.58 -18.26 -9.31
C VAL A 191 -10.25 -18.64 -8.66
N SER A 192 -10.02 -19.94 -8.54
CA SER A 192 -8.72 -20.53 -8.24
C SER A 192 -8.15 -21.10 -9.54
N GLU A 193 -7.02 -20.58 -9.98
CA GLU A 193 -6.35 -21.03 -11.20
C GLU A 193 -4.96 -21.61 -10.87
N PRO A 194 -4.86 -22.95 -10.71
CA PRO A 194 -3.56 -23.60 -10.62
C PRO A 194 -2.86 -23.54 -11.98
N GLY A 195 -1.64 -23.01 -12.01
CA GLY A 195 -0.81 -22.96 -13.21
C GLY A 195 -1.34 -22.01 -14.29
N LEU A 196 -1.46 -20.71 -13.96
CA LEU A 196 -1.77 -19.67 -14.95
C LEU A 196 -0.96 -19.89 -16.23
N SER A 197 -1.66 -20.01 -17.35
CA SER A 197 -1.00 -20.16 -18.65
C SER A 197 -0.20 -18.92 -19.00
N LEU A 198 1.12 -19.05 -18.97
CA LEU A 198 2.05 -17.97 -19.28
C LEU A 198 2.18 -17.68 -20.78
N ARG A 199 1.63 -18.55 -21.65
CA ARG A 199 1.77 -18.45 -23.11
C ARG A 199 1.17 -17.18 -23.70
N GLY A 200 0.15 -16.61 -23.05
CA GLY A 200 -0.51 -15.37 -23.50
C GLY A 200 0.16 -14.09 -23.02
N LEU A 201 1.19 -14.18 -22.15
CA LEU A 201 1.84 -13.01 -21.59
C LEU A 201 2.92 -12.45 -22.54
N PRO A 202 3.07 -11.11 -22.62
CA PRO A 202 4.17 -10.49 -23.36
C PRO A 202 5.53 -11.00 -22.88
N ARG A 203 6.41 -11.33 -23.83
CA ARG A 203 7.80 -11.71 -23.57
C ARG A 203 8.74 -10.67 -24.15
N VAL A 204 9.83 -10.40 -23.45
CA VAL A 204 10.88 -9.47 -23.88
C VAL A 204 12.22 -10.20 -23.95
N THR A 205 13.02 -9.85 -24.96
CA THR A 205 14.38 -10.36 -25.10
C THR A 205 15.31 -9.58 -24.18
N ILE A 206 15.86 -10.26 -23.17
CA ILE A 206 16.81 -9.68 -22.23
C ILE A 206 18.25 -9.73 -22.78
N PRO A 207 19.21 -8.95 -22.23
CA PRO A 207 20.62 -9.12 -22.57
C PRO A 207 21.05 -10.58 -22.34
N GLY A 208 21.59 -11.22 -23.38
CA GLY A 208 21.84 -12.67 -23.39
C GLY A 208 20.87 -13.49 -24.24
N GLU A 209 19.96 -12.83 -24.98
CA GLU A 209 19.06 -13.40 -26.01
C GLU A 209 17.97 -14.35 -25.49
N GLU A 210 17.88 -14.60 -24.18
CA GLU A 210 16.74 -15.29 -23.58
C GLU A 210 15.48 -14.41 -23.64
N THR A 211 14.32 -15.01 -23.96
CA THR A 211 13.03 -14.32 -23.87
C THR A 211 12.40 -14.60 -22.52
N ARG A 212 11.95 -13.56 -21.82
CA ARG A 212 11.40 -13.66 -20.45
C ARG A 212 10.14 -12.82 -20.28
N ILE A 213 9.29 -13.22 -19.33
CA ILE A 213 8.09 -12.45 -18.95
C ILE A 213 8.50 -11.43 -17.89
N ARG A 214 8.17 -10.16 -18.10
CA ARG A 214 8.44 -9.13 -17.10
C ARG A 214 7.51 -9.29 -15.91
N ARG A 215 8.02 -9.05 -14.71
CA ARG A 215 7.24 -9.08 -13.46
C ARG A 215 5.99 -8.23 -13.54
N ILE A 216 6.09 -7.00 -14.06
CA ILE A 216 4.97 -6.07 -14.14
C ILE A 216 3.89 -6.54 -15.14
N ASP A 217 4.26 -7.18 -16.26
CA ASP A 217 3.27 -7.75 -17.19
C ASP A 217 2.47 -8.87 -16.52
N TYR A 218 3.14 -9.74 -15.77
CA TYR A 218 2.48 -10.79 -14.98
C TYR A 218 1.56 -10.20 -13.90
N LEU A 219 2.04 -9.21 -13.12
CA LEU A 219 1.24 -8.55 -12.08
C LEU A 219 0.02 -7.82 -12.65
N ALA A 220 0.18 -7.16 -13.80
CA ALA A 220 -0.91 -6.51 -14.49
C ALA A 220 -1.98 -7.51 -14.95
N GLU A 221 -1.57 -8.65 -15.51
CA GLU A 221 -2.48 -9.71 -15.94
C GLU A 221 -3.32 -10.26 -14.79
N VAL A 222 -2.69 -10.67 -13.68
CA VAL A 222 -3.44 -11.25 -12.54
C VAL A 222 -4.43 -10.24 -11.95
N ARG A 223 -4.07 -8.95 -11.93
CA ARG A 223 -5.00 -7.90 -11.48
C ARG A 223 -6.15 -7.68 -12.44
N ASN A 224 -5.89 -7.72 -13.74
CA ASN A 224 -6.92 -7.60 -14.76
C ASN A 224 -7.88 -8.80 -14.70
N ARG A 225 -7.41 -10.01 -14.39
CA ARG A 225 -8.27 -11.19 -14.17
C ARG A 225 -9.27 -10.97 -13.03
N ALA A 226 -8.83 -10.41 -11.90
CA ALA A 226 -9.73 -10.03 -10.82
C ALA A 226 -10.77 -8.97 -11.22
N LEU A 227 -10.51 -8.17 -12.27
CA LEU A 227 -11.45 -7.17 -12.79
C LEU A 227 -12.29 -7.65 -13.98
N GLN A 228 -12.06 -8.85 -14.53
CA GLN A 228 -12.83 -9.36 -15.67
C GLN A 228 -14.36 -9.37 -15.41
N PRO A 229 -14.86 -9.79 -14.23
CA PRO A 229 -16.30 -9.78 -13.97
C PRO A 229 -16.93 -8.38 -14.02
N LEU A 230 -16.17 -7.32 -13.71
CA LEU A 230 -16.62 -5.93 -13.81
C LEU A 230 -16.89 -5.52 -15.26
N GLN A 231 -16.11 -6.05 -16.21
CA GLN A 231 -16.20 -5.70 -17.63
C GLN A 231 -17.29 -6.49 -18.36
N ASN A 232 -17.56 -7.72 -17.90
CA ASN A 232 -18.51 -8.62 -18.55
C ASN A 232 -19.93 -8.54 -17.94
N GLY A 233 -20.08 -7.83 -16.82
CA GLY A 233 -21.36 -7.67 -16.14
C GLY A 233 -22.23 -6.57 -16.76
N ASN A 234 -23.55 -6.68 -16.55
CA ASN A 234 -24.52 -5.65 -16.95
C ASN A 234 -24.76 -4.59 -15.85
N THR A 235 -24.21 -4.80 -14.65
CA THR A 235 -24.39 -3.90 -13.50
C THR A 235 -23.36 -2.79 -13.57
N THR A 236 -23.80 -1.54 -13.47
CA THR A 236 -22.90 -0.40 -13.28
C THR A 236 -22.59 -0.22 -11.79
N TYR A 237 -21.31 -0.13 -11.46
CA TYR A 237 -20.84 0.09 -10.10
C TYR A 237 -20.44 1.55 -9.88
N ASP A 238 -20.69 2.06 -8.68
CA ASP A 238 -20.30 3.40 -8.24
C ASP A 238 -18.86 3.44 -7.73
N LYS A 239 -18.41 2.36 -7.09
CA LYS A 239 -17.11 2.24 -6.42
C LYS A 239 -16.46 0.90 -6.71
N LEU A 240 -15.15 0.92 -6.90
CA LEU A 240 -14.29 -0.26 -7.00
C LEU A 240 -13.37 -0.26 -5.79
N LEU A 241 -13.45 -1.25 -4.92
CA LEU A 241 -12.53 -1.45 -3.82
C LEU A 241 -11.57 -2.59 -4.17
N TYR A 242 -10.29 -2.29 -4.27
CA TYR A 242 -9.26 -3.30 -4.49
C TYR A 242 -8.55 -3.61 -3.16
N LEU A 243 -8.45 -4.91 -2.83
CA LEU A 243 -7.83 -5.41 -1.60
C LEU A 243 -6.64 -6.30 -1.91
N ASN A 244 -5.52 -6.05 -1.22
CA ASN A 244 -4.42 -6.99 -1.07
C ASN A 244 -4.68 -7.94 0.12
N ASP A 245 -3.70 -8.81 0.39
CA ASP A 245 -3.53 -9.70 1.54
C ASP A 245 -3.18 -8.95 2.85
N ILE A 246 -3.94 -7.92 3.20
CA ILE A 246 -3.68 -7.06 4.36
C ILE A 246 -4.67 -7.26 5.53
N ILE A 247 -4.24 -7.01 6.75
CA ILE A 247 -5.13 -6.87 7.91
C ILE A 247 -5.73 -5.46 7.91
N PHE A 248 -7.06 -5.37 7.93
CA PHE A 248 -7.82 -4.11 7.94
C PHE A 248 -9.03 -4.15 8.88
N ASP A 249 -9.51 -2.96 9.25
CA ASP A 249 -10.79 -2.75 9.91
C ASP A 249 -11.88 -2.46 8.85
N PRO A 250 -12.99 -3.22 8.81
CA PRO A 250 -14.09 -3.00 7.87
C PRO A 250 -14.71 -1.60 7.95
N VAL A 251 -14.75 -0.98 9.14
CA VAL A 251 -15.24 0.39 9.30
C VAL A 251 -14.28 1.40 8.68
N GLU A 252 -12.97 1.17 8.76
CA GLU A 252 -11.99 2.02 8.08
C GLU A 252 -12.06 1.86 6.55
N ALA A 253 -12.41 0.67 6.04
CA ALA A 253 -12.70 0.48 4.61
C ALA A 253 -13.92 1.30 4.15
N LEU A 254 -15.00 1.34 4.94
CA LEU A 254 -16.14 2.24 4.67
C LEU A 254 -15.73 3.71 4.69
N GLN A 255 -14.86 4.11 5.62
CA GLN A 255 -14.34 5.48 5.70
C GLN A 255 -13.51 5.84 4.45
N LEU A 256 -12.71 4.89 3.95
CA LEU A 256 -11.99 5.06 2.70
C LEU A 256 -12.95 5.31 1.53
N LEU A 257 -14.00 4.47 1.43
CA LEU A 257 -15.01 4.53 0.37
C LEU A 257 -15.85 5.81 0.39
N PHE A 258 -16.31 6.23 1.58
CA PHE A 258 -17.41 7.19 1.70
C PHE A 258 -17.06 8.50 2.43
N CYS A 259 -15.87 8.61 3.05
CA CYS A 259 -15.49 9.85 3.75
C CYS A 259 -14.25 10.55 3.19
N THR A 260 -13.38 9.87 2.43
CA THR A 260 -12.16 10.50 1.91
C THR A 260 -12.49 11.68 1.00
N ASN A 261 -11.98 12.87 1.31
CA ASN A 261 -12.26 14.09 0.55
C ASN A 261 -13.77 14.36 0.40
N ALA A 262 -14.53 14.14 1.49
CA ALA A 262 -15.96 14.40 1.51
C ALA A 262 -16.26 15.90 1.43
N ASP A 263 -17.25 16.27 0.62
CA ASP A 263 -17.76 17.64 0.53
C ASP A 263 -18.63 18.02 1.76
N ALA A 264 -19.19 19.23 1.74
CA ALA A 264 -20.05 19.72 2.81
C ALA A 264 -21.33 18.89 3.02
N ASN A 265 -21.75 18.12 2.02
CA ASN A 265 -22.90 17.21 2.11
C ASN A 265 -22.49 15.80 2.57
N GLY A 266 -21.19 15.54 2.79
CA GLY A 266 -20.67 14.25 3.19
C GLY A 266 -20.42 13.29 2.03
N VAL A 267 -20.44 13.76 0.78
CA VAL A 267 -20.19 12.91 -0.40
C VAL A 267 -18.70 12.89 -0.71
N ALA A 268 -18.09 11.70 -0.73
CA ALA A 268 -16.68 11.53 -1.05
C ALA A 268 -16.38 11.73 -2.55
N HIS A 269 -15.40 12.60 -2.85
CA HIS A 269 -14.97 12.93 -4.21
C HIS A 269 -13.51 12.53 -4.44
N TYR A 270 -13.28 11.49 -5.24
CA TYR A 270 -11.94 11.09 -5.64
C TYR A 270 -11.97 10.29 -6.92
N ARG A 271 -10.87 10.29 -7.67
CA ARG A 271 -10.60 9.29 -8.70
C ARG A 271 -10.06 8.02 -8.07
N ALA A 272 -9.22 8.18 -7.05
CA ALA A 272 -8.67 7.12 -6.23
C ALA A 272 -8.43 7.59 -4.79
N ALA A 273 -8.68 6.74 -3.82
CA ALA A 273 -8.39 6.94 -2.40
C ALA A 273 -7.70 5.67 -1.86
N CYS A 274 -6.45 5.78 -1.43
CA CYS A 274 -5.68 4.65 -0.91
C CYS A 274 -5.54 4.72 0.61
N ALA A 275 -5.53 3.55 1.26
CA ALA A 275 -5.11 3.42 2.64
C ALA A 275 -3.60 3.64 2.79
N MET A 276 -3.13 3.66 4.04
CA MET A 276 -1.71 3.58 4.37
C MET A 276 -1.35 2.17 4.84
N ASP A 277 -0.48 1.47 4.13
CA ASP A 277 -0.04 0.12 4.49
C ASP A 277 1.30 0.10 5.24
N PHE A 278 1.45 -0.89 6.11
CA PHE A 278 2.57 -0.97 7.02
C PHE A 278 3.17 -2.38 7.03
N SER A 279 4.47 -2.46 6.74
CA SER A 279 5.24 -3.71 6.88
C SER A 279 5.65 -3.97 8.32
N ASN A 280 5.71 -2.90 9.11
CA ASN A 280 5.77 -2.95 10.56
C ASN A 280 5.09 -1.70 11.14
N ALA A 281 4.87 -1.66 12.45
CA ALA A 281 4.10 -0.62 13.11
C ALA A 281 4.49 0.86 12.84
N PHE A 282 5.68 1.14 12.26
CA PHE A 282 6.12 2.49 11.90
C PHE A 282 6.59 2.63 10.44
N LYS A 283 6.81 1.51 9.73
CA LYS A 283 7.39 1.50 8.39
C LYS A 283 6.30 1.35 7.33
N PHE A 284 6.07 2.42 6.59
CA PHE A 284 5.21 2.44 5.40
C PHE A 284 5.77 1.50 4.33
N TYR A 285 4.92 0.66 3.74
CA TYR A 285 5.35 -0.40 2.85
C TYR A 285 5.37 0.04 1.38
N ASP A 286 4.27 0.62 0.88
CA ASP A 286 4.07 0.89 -0.54
C ASP A 286 4.82 2.12 -1.07
N THR A 287 6.14 2.05 -1.00
CA THR A 287 7.06 3.06 -1.53
C THR A 287 7.20 2.99 -3.06
N TYR A 288 6.82 1.84 -3.65
CA TYR A 288 7.04 1.57 -5.05
C TYR A 288 5.98 2.24 -5.93
N ALA A 289 4.69 2.09 -5.60
CA ALA A 289 3.60 2.71 -6.36
C ALA A 289 3.33 4.17 -5.95
N THR A 290 3.65 4.54 -4.72
CA THR A 290 3.32 5.87 -4.18
C THR A 290 4.21 6.98 -4.72
N ARG A 291 3.59 8.05 -5.23
CA ARG A 291 4.26 9.27 -5.69
C ARG A 291 3.54 10.49 -5.14
N ASP A 292 4.31 11.48 -4.70
CA ASP A 292 3.75 12.75 -4.23
C ASP A 292 2.99 13.47 -5.36
N LEU A 293 2.30 14.56 -5.04
CA LEU A 293 1.49 15.31 -6.01
C LEU A 293 2.27 15.79 -7.25
N GLN A 294 3.59 15.93 -7.16
CA GLN A 294 4.45 16.33 -8.28
C GLN A 294 5.22 15.14 -8.90
N GLY A 295 4.86 13.91 -8.56
CA GLY A 295 5.46 12.69 -9.07
C GLY A 295 6.80 12.33 -8.42
N TYR A 296 7.21 12.97 -7.32
CA TYR A 296 8.41 12.55 -6.60
C TYR A 296 8.14 11.24 -5.86
N GLY A 297 9.18 10.39 -5.77
CA GLY A 297 9.17 9.28 -4.83
C GLY A 297 9.03 9.78 -3.38
N ILE A 298 8.59 8.89 -2.51
CA ILE A 298 8.55 9.20 -1.08
C ILE A 298 9.97 9.33 -0.49
N GLY A 299 10.05 9.84 0.73
CA GLY A 299 11.28 9.85 1.54
C GLY A 299 11.47 8.54 2.29
N LEU A 300 12.17 8.63 3.43
CA LEU A 300 12.26 7.51 4.36
C LEU A 300 10.86 7.03 4.76
N PRO A 301 10.65 5.70 4.86
CA PRO A 301 9.33 5.09 4.99
C PRO A 301 8.73 5.21 6.40
N PHE A 302 8.89 6.34 7.07
CA PHE A 302 8.20 6.66 8.33
C PHE A 302 7.66 8.09 8.24
N TYR A 303 6.72 8.43 9.12
CA TYR A 303 6.04 9.72 9.11
C TYR A 303 7.02 10.91 9.03
N PRO A 304 6.75 11.95 8.20
CA PRO A 304 5.57 12.18 7.37
C PRO A 304 5.60 11.54 5.97
N TRP A 305 6.47 10.55 5.73
CA TRP A 305 6.65 9.77 4.50
C TRP A 305 7.14 10.56 3.29
N PHE A 306 6.51 11.70 2.95
CA PHE A 306 6.89 12.57 1.84
C PHE A 306 8.05 13.51 2.19
N THR A 307 8.85 13.86 1.18
CA THR A 307 9.98 14.77 1.33
C THR A 307 9.56 16.23 1.17
N THR A 308 10.53 17.15 1.31
CA THR A 308 10.37 18.58 1.03
C THR A 308 10.66 18.96 -0.43
N ALA A 309 10.87 17.98 -1.31
CA ALA A 309 11.16 18.23 -2.72
C ALA A 309 10.01 18.94 -3.44
N GLY A 310 10.35 19.73 -4.46
CA GLY A 310 9.38 20.54 -5.20
C GLY A 310 8.67 21.55 -4.29
N ARG A 311 7.34 21.55 -4.34
CA ARG A 311 6.45 22.38 -3.51
C ARG A 311 6.08 21.72 -2.18
N GLY A 312 6.44 20.44 -1.98
CA GLY A 312 6.20 19.72 -0.72
C GLY A 312 4.73 19.61 -0.29
N GLN A 313 3.77 19.71 -1.22
CA GLN A 313 2.34 19.81 -0.88
C GLN A 313 1.79 18.56 -0.21
N SER A 314 2.12 17.36 -0.68
CA SER A 314 1.71 16.11 -0.03
C SER A 314 2.24 16.02 1.39
N ARG A 315 3.48 16.47 1.62
CA ARG A 315 4.05 16.53 2.98
C ARG A 315 3.31 17.53 3.87
N GLN A 316 2.93 18.69 3.33
CA GLN A 316 2.14 19.69 4.06
C GLN A 316 0.76 19.12 4.43
N ASP A 317 0.06 18.50 3.48
CA ASP A 317 -1.22 17.83 3.73
C ASP A 317 -1.10 16.80 4.87
N VAL A 318 0.00 16.02 4.91
CA VAL A 318 0.27 15.06 5.98
C VAL A 318 0.45 15.73 7.35
N LEU A 319 1.20 16.82 7.40
CA LEU A 319 1.47 17.56 8.65
C LEU A 319 0.24 18.29 9.18
N GLU A 320 -0.61 18.78 8.27
CA GLU A 320 -1.89 19.40 8.57
C GLU A 320 -2.94 18.38 9.06
N GLY A 321 -2.70 17.08 8.87
CA GLY A 321 -3.60 16.02 9.34
C GLY A 321 -4.82 15.82 8.43
N ARG A 322 -4.68 16.10 7.13
CA ARG A 322 -5.77 15.95 6.15
C ARG A 322 -6.04 14.48 5.86
N ASP A 323 -7.30 14.11 5.72
CA ASP A 323 -7.72 12.80 5.22
C ASP A 323 -7.50 12.64 3.71
N ALA A 324 -7.46 13.75 2.98
CA ALA A 324 -7.22 13.81 1.54
C ALA A 324 -5.80 14.31 1.23
N VAL A 325 -4.78 13.51 1.57
CA VAL A 325 -3.39 13.83 1.20
C VAL A 325 -3.24 13.69 -0.31
N ARG A 326 -3.02 14.78 -1.02
CA ARG A 326 -2.95 14.78 -2.48
C ARG A 326 -1.71 14.05 -2.96
N VAL A 327 -1.89 13.12 -3.88
CA VAL A 327 -0.81 12.34 -4.49
C VAL A 327 -1.02 12.21 -5.98
N ARG A 328 0.03 11.84 -6.72
CA ARG A 328 -0.09 11.50 -8.14
C ARG A 328 -0.43 10.02 -8.33
N SER A 329 -0.02 9.16 -7.39
CA SER A 329 -0.34 7.73 -7.37
C SER A 329 -0.19 7.12 -5.98
N CYS A 330 -0.90 6.03 -5.71
CA CYS A 330 -0.82 5.25 -4.48
C CYS A 330 -1.40 3.84 -4.67
N TRP A 331 -1.13 2.91 -3.76
CA TRP A 331 -1.84 1.63 -3.71
C TRP A 331 -2.23 1.29 -2.27
N GLY A 332 -1.24 1.28 -1.37
CA GLY A 332 -1.46 1.25 0.08
C GLY A 332 -2.24 0.03 0.60
N GLY A 333 -2.16 -1.11 -0.09
CA GLY A 333 -2.80 -2.38 0.27
C GLY A 333 -4.33 -2.44 0.15
N MET A 334 -5.00 -1.30 0.18
CA MET A 334 -6.43 -1.15 -0.02
C MET A 334 -6.69 0.18 -0.72
N VAL A 335 -7.33 0.14 -1.89
CA VAL A 335 -7.61 1.33 -2.69
C VAL A 335 -9.06 1.34 -3.18
N ALA A 336 -9.72 2.47 -3.00
CA ALA A 336 -11.03 2.75 -3.56
C ALA A 336 -10.88 3.62 -4.81
N PHE A 337 -11.45 3.18 -5.93
CA PHE A 337 -11.52 3.93 -7.18
C PHE A 337 -12.97 4.37 -7.46
N ASP A 338 -13.10 5.45 -8.21
CA ASP A 338 -14.32 5.71 -8.97
C ASP A 338 -14.44 4.64 -10.06
N ALA A 339 -15.43 3.76 -9.94
CA ALA A 339 -15.53 2.58 -10.80
C ALA A 339 -15.83 2.95 -12.26
N ARG A 340 -16.26 4.18 -12.57
CA ARG A 340 -16.56 4.61 -13.93
C ARG A 340 -15.35 4.50 -14.86
N PHE A 341 -14.14 4.68 -14.35
CA PHE A 341 -12.92 4.54 -15.15
C PHE A 341 -12.65 3.11 -15.61
N PHE A 342 -13.19 2.12 -14.90
CA PHE A 342 -12.96 0.69 -15.16
C PHE A 342 -14.13 0.04 -15.91
N GLN A 343 -15.10 0.83 -16.37
CA GLN A 343 -16.33 0.38 -17.02
C GLN A 343 -16.60 1.18 -18.30
N GLY A 344 -17.45 0.65 -19.19
CA GLY A 344 -17.84 1.32 -20.44
C GLY A 344 -17.00 0.90 -21.65
N LEU A 345 -16.95 1.75 -22.68
CA LEU A 345 -16.35 1.42 -23.98
C LEU A 345 -14.82 1.29 -23.93
N ASN A 346 -14.15 2.13 -23.15
CA ASN A 346 -12.69 2.18 -23.04
C ASN A 346 -12.26 2.16 -21.56
N PRO A 347 -12.44 1.04 -20.85
CA PRO A 347 -12.08 0.94 -19.45
C PRO A 347 -10.55 0.95 -19.30
N VAL A 348 -10.04 1.62 -18.26
CA VAL A 348 -8.62 1.52 -17.88
C VAL A 348 -8.31 0.09 -17.43
N ARG A 349 -7.09 -0.35 -17.72
CA ARG A 349 -6.60 -1.69 -17.37
C ARG A 349 -5.18 -1.58 -16.81
N PHE A 350 -4.82 -2.49 -15.92
CA PHE A 350 -3.44 -2.58 -15.48
C PHE A 350 -2.55 -2.96 -16.67
N ARG A 351 -1.37 -2.36 -16.74
CA ARG A 351 -0.38 -2.62 -17.79
C ARG A 351 1.03 -2.34 -17.26
N ALA A 352 2.03 -2.82 -17.98
CA ALA A 352 3.41 -2.41 -17.80
C ALA A 352 3.75 -1.19 -18.69
N ASP A 353 4.88 -0.56 -18.41
CA ASP A 353 5.51 0.39 -19.32
C ASP A 353 5.99 -0.35 -20.59
N SER A 354 6.02 0.33 -21.73
CA SER A 354 6.49 -0.25 -23.00
C SER A 354 7.99 -0.55 -23.03
N GLU A 355 8.79 0.13 -22.22
CA GLU A 355 10.24 0.01 -22.22
C GLU A 355 10.73 -1.09 -21.28
N ILE A 356 11.66 -1.91 -21.78
CA ILE A 356 12.15 -3.11 -21.09
C ILE A 356 12.82 -2.77 -19.76
N PHE A 357 13.71 -1.77 -19.72
CA PHE A 357 14.47 -1.39 -18.52
C PHE A 357 13.88 -0.22 -17.74
N TRP A 358 12.58 0.04 -17.91
CA TRP A 358 11.82 0.96 -17.08
C TRP A 358 10.84 0.19 -16.20
N ASP A 359 11.32 -0.20 -15.02
CA ASP A 359 10.51 -0.92 -14.03
C ASP A 359 9.60 0.08 -13.31
N ALA A 360 8.34 0.10 -13.74
CA ALA A 360 7.28 0.95 -13.22
C ALA A 360 6.12 0.09 -12.72
N SER A 361 5.67 0.36 -11.48
CA SER A 361 4.56 -0.37 -10.89
C SER A 361 3.27 -0.17 -11.69
N GLU A 362 2.61 -1.25 -12.05
CA GLU A 362 1.25 -1.27 -12.62
C GLU A 362 0.25 -0.54 -11.71
N CYS A 363 0.45 -0.59 -10.39
CA CYS A 363 -0.36 0.12 -9.40
C CYS A 363 -0.12 1.64 -9.42
N CYS A 364 1.02 2.11 -9.93
CA CYS A 364 1.22 3.53 -10.19
C CYS A 364 0.68 3.92 -11.57
N ILE A 365 0.97 3.12 -12.59
CA ILE A 365 0.58 3.36 -13.98
C ILE A 365 -0.94 3.52 -14.11
N ILE A 366 -1.72 2.72 -13.37
CA ILE A 366 -3.19 2.83 -13.41
C ILE A 366 -3.68 4.24 -13.04
N HIS A 367 -2.99 4.98 -12.16
CA HIS A 367 -3.35 6.37 -11.86
C HIS A 367 -3.05 7.32 -13.02
N ALA A 368 -1.95 7.10 -13.75
CA ALA A 368 -1.62 7.86 -14.95
C ALA A 368 -2.68 7.65 -16.04
N ASP A 369 -3.15 6.41 -16.20
CA ASP A 369 -4.18 6.05 -17.17
C ASP A 369 -5.55 6.62 -16.78
N ILE A 370 -5.95 6.53 -15.51
CA ILE A 370 -7.16 7.21 -14.99
C ILE A 370 -7.08 8.71 -15.21
N GLN A 371 -5.92 9.33 -14.96
CA GLN A 371 -5.74 10.76 -15.18
C GLN A 371 -5.91 11.11 -16.66
N SER A 372 -5.36 10.30 -17.56
CA SER A 372 -5.42 10.53 -19.01
C SER A 372 -6.80 10.28 -19.60
N ALA A 373 -7.57 9.37 -18.99
CA ALA A 373 -8.95 9.07 -19.39
C ALA A 373 -9.97 10.12 -18.88
N ALA A 374 -9.58 10.97 -17.92
CA ALA A 374 -10.49 11.96 -17.34
C ALA A 374 -10.78 13.11 -18.33
N PRO A 375 -12.05 13.52 -18.50
CA PRO A 375 -12.39 14.68 -19.32
C PRO A 375 -11.70 15.96 -18.81
N VAL A 376 -11.25 16.83 -19.71
CA VAL A 376 -10.61 18.12 -19.39
C VAL A 376 -11.47 18.99 -18.45
N SER A 377 -12.80 18.91 -18.56
CA SER A 377 -13.73 19.60 -17.66
C SER A 377 -13.74 19.07 -16.22
N GLU A 378 -13.36 17.80 -16.02
CA GLU A 378 -13.28 17.11 -14.73
C GLU A 378 -11.87 17.21 -14.11
N GLU A 379 -10.84 17.63 -14.85
CA GLU A 379 -9.55 18.05 -14.26
C GLU A 379 -9.69 19.31 -13.40
N SER A 380 -10.72 20.12 -13.69
CA SER A 380 -11.03 21.35 -12.97
C SER A 380 -11.99 21.15 -11.78
N LYS A 381 -12.72 20.02 -11.74
CA LYS A 381 -13.69 19.67 -10.69
C LYS A 381 -13.10 18.66 -9.69
N VAL A 382 -12.28 19.17 -8.77
CA VAL A 382 -12.04 18.71 -7.37
C VAL A 382 -11.71 17.23 -7.09
N SER A 383 -11.70 16.29 -8.04
CA SER A 383 -11.43 14.86 -7.78
C SER A 383 -10.03 14.45 -8.25
N GLY A 384 -9.10 14.32 -7.30
CA GLY A 384 -7.75 13.81 -7.52
C GLY A 384 -7.56 12.37 -7.03
N SER A 385 -6.29 11.95 -6.95
CA SER A 385 -5.89 10.78 -6.18
C SER A 385 -5.42 11.20 -4.79
N TYR A 386 -5.84 10.46 -3.77
CA TYR A 386 -5.55 10.76 -2.37
C TYR A 386 -5.04 9.54 -1.63
N ILE A 387 -4.15 9.78 -0.68
CA ILE A 387 -3.86 8.84 0.39
C ILE A 387 -4.61 9.31 1.64
N ASN A 388 -5.21 8.38 2.38
CA ASN A 388 -5.95 8.65 3.59
C ASN A 388 -5.23 8.05 4.82
N PRO A 389 -4.44 8.84 5.57
CA PRO A 389 -3.68 8.31 6.71
C PRO A 389 -4.51 7.99 7.96
N PHE A 390 -5.82 8.28 7.96
CA PHE A 390 -6.73 7.79 9.00
C PHE A 390 -7.03 6.29 8.83
N VAL A 391 -7.02 5.79 7.61
CA VAL A 391 -7.24 4.39 7.24
C VAL A 391 -5.89 3.70 7.15
N ARG A 392 -5.59 2.80 8.08
CA ARG A 392 -4.28 2.14 8.11
C ARG A 392 -4.41 0.63 8.16
N VAL A 393 -3.68 -0.03 7.27
CA VAL A 393 -3.66 -1.48 7.12
C VAL A 393 -2.24 -2.01 7.36
N ALA A 394 -2.09 -3.31 7.62
CA ALA A 394 -0.76 -3.91 7.76
C ALA A 394 -0.73 -5.34 7.27
N TYR A 395 0.45 -5.81 6.88
CA TYR A 395 0.66 -7.18 6.38
C TYR A 395 0.76 -8.24 7.49
N ASP A 396 0.68 -7.83 8.76
CA ASP A 396 0.58 -8.75 9.88
C ASP A 396 -0.21 -8.14 11.04
N GLU A 397 -0.85 -9.00 11.82
CA GLU A 397 -1.74 -8.59 12.90
C GLU A 397 -1.03 -7.81 14.01
N LYS A 398 0.23 -8.18 14.31
CA LYS A 398 1.00 -7.52 15.35
C LYS A 398 1.24 -6.09 14.93
N SER A 399 1.75 -5.86 13.72
CA SER A 399 1.94 -4.52 13.17
C SER A 399 0.63 -3.72 13.17
N HIS A 400 -0.47 -4.30 12.69
CA HIS A 400 -1.80 -3.68 12.69
C HIS A 400 -2.21 -3.21 14.09
N SER A 401 -2.09 -4.07 15.11
CA SER A 401 -2.46 -3.76 16.50
C SER A 401 -1.66 -2.61 17.13
N TRP A 402 -0.43 -2.37 16.64
CA TRP A 402 0.44 -1.32 17.14
C TRP A 402 0.26 0.03 16.41
N LEU A 403 -0.42 0.08 15.26
CA LEU A 403 -0.57 1.32 14.46
C LEU A 403 -1.24 2.45 15.23
N TRP A 404 -2.20 2.12 16.10
CA TRP A 404 -2.83 3.09 16.99
C TRP A 404 -1.83 3.74 17.96
N ILE A 405 -0.87 2.96 18.47
CA ILE A 405 0.13 3.45 19.42
C ILE A 405 1.15 4.33 18.70
N THR A 406 1.58 3.96 17.49
CA THR A 406 2.61 4.70 16.75
C THR A 406 2.14 6.08 16.29
N ARG A 407 0.85 6.24 15.94
CA ARG A 407 0.19 7.55 15.69
C ARG A 407 0.50 8.60 16.76
N ARG A 408 0.64 8.18 18.02
CA ARG A 408 0.88 9.11 19.13
C ARG A 408 2.25 9.80 19.06
N PHE A 409 3.25 9.14 18.48
CA PHE A 409 4.64 9.63 18.50
C PHE A 409 5.07 10.25 17.18
N GLU A 410 4.31 10.05 16.10
CA GLU A 410 4.63 10.47 14.74
C GLU A 410 5.01 11.94 14.61
N ARG A 411 4.36 12.85 15.35
CA ARG A 411 4.65 14.29 15.27
C ARG A 411 6.05 14.69 15.75
N LEU A 412 6.80 13.78 16.37
CA LEU A 412 8.22 13.96 16.71
C LEU A 412 9.16 13.71 15.52
N TYR A 413 8.70 12.97 14.52
CA TYR A 413 9.54 12.47 13.42
C TYR A 413 9.85 13.48 12.30
N PRO A 414 9.05 14.53 12.01
CA PRO A 414 9.27 15.39 10.84
C PRO A 414 10.66 16.03 10.75
N PHE A 415 11.25 16.41 11.89
CA PHE A 415 12.58 17.02 11.92
C PHE A 415 13.66 16.00 11.53
N ILE A 416 13.69 14.84 12.20
CA ILE A 416 14.67 13.79 11.92
C ILE A 416 14.44 13.17 10.54
N HIS A 417 13.19 13.03 10.09
CA HIS A 417 12.84 12.60 8.74
C HIS A 417 13.46 13.52 7.69
N ASN A 418 13.29 14.83 7.84
CA ASN A 418 13.83 15.80 6.88
C ASN A 418 15.37 15.77 6.87
N ALA A 419 16.00 15.79 8.04
CA ALA A 419 17.45 15.73 8.15
C ALA A 419 18.04 14.46 7.50
N LEU A 420 17.45 13.30 7.80
CA LEU A 420 17.93 12.03 7.25
C LEU A 420 17.66 11.91 5.75
N ASN A 421 16.52 12.39 5.24
CA ASN A 421 16.27 12.41 3.79
C ASN A 421 17.33 13.21 3.04
N HIS A 422 17.68 14.40 3.53
CA HIS A 422 18.77 15.18 2.92
C HIS A 422 20.11 14.45 3.00
N LEU A 423 20.41 13.82 4.14
CA LEU A 423 21.65 13.06 4.33
C LEU A 423 21.78 11.89 3.34
N VAL A 424 20.67 11.20 3.04
CA VAL A 424 20.67 10.03 2.13
C VAL A 424 20.27 10.35 0.69
N GLY A 425 20.09 11.64 0.36
CA GLY A 425 19.76 12.09 -1.01
C GLY A 425 18.36 11.68 -1.49
N LEU A 426 17.36 11.73 -0.61
CA LEU A 426 15.96 11.46 -0.95
C LEU A 426 15.18 12.76 -1.23
N PRO A 427 14.21 12.74 -2.18
CA PRO A 427 13.81 11.59 -2.98
C PRO A 427 14.81 11.32 -4.11
N ARG A 428 14.86 10.07 -4.61
CA ARG A 428 15.76 9.72 -5.71
C ARG A 428 15.37 10.49 -6.99
N TYR A 429 16.38 10.89 -7.76
CA TYR A 429 16.16 11.53 -9.05
C TYR A 429 15.47 10.55 -10.01
N ASN A 430 14.40 11.01 -10.67
CA ASN A 430 13.73 10.31 -11.75
C ASN A 430 13.76 11.24 -12.99
N PRO A 431 14.47 10.84 -14.07
CA PRO A 431 14.60 11.68 -15.27
C PRO A 431 13.29 11.85 -16.04
N ARG A 432 12.35 10.90 -15.92
CA ARG A 432 11.07 10.88 -16.66
C ARG A 432 9.92 11.53 -15.91
N ARG A 433 10.14 11.97 -14.67
CA ARG A 433 9.08 12.48 -13.77
C ARG A 433 8.26 13.63 -14.39
N THR A 434 8.93 14.51 -15.12
CA THR A 434 8.36 15.72 -15.72
C THR A 434 8.02 15.55 -17.20
N GLU A 435 8.12 14.34 -17.74
CA GLU A 435 7.69 14.08 -19.10
C GLU A 435 6.19 14.33 -19.26
N VAL A 436 5.84 14.89 -20.41
CA VAL A 436 4.45 15.14 -20.81
C VAL A 436 4.08 14.14 -21.90
N PHE A 437 2.89 13.57 -21.80
CA PHE A 437 2.40 12.59 -22.77
C PHE A 437 2.49 13.12 -24.22
N GLY A 438 3.06 12.32 -25.13
CA GLY A 438 3.28 12.67 -26.54
C GLY A 438 4.48 13.60 -26.79
N GLN A 439 5.17 14.07 -25.75
CA GLN A 439 6.39 14.86 -25.92
C GLN A 439 7.49 14.00 -26.55
N LYS A 440 8.13 14.51 -27.62
CA LYS A 440 9.32 13.86 -28.17
C LYS A 440 10.52 14.10 -27.26
N VAL A 441 11.06 13.05 -26.68
CA VAL A 441 12.22 13.07 -25.79
C VAL A 441 13.33 12.20 -26.35
N MET A 442 14.57 12.66 -26.21
CA MET A 442 15.74 11.83 -26.49
C MET A 442 16.02 11.00 -25.25
N ASP A 443 15.99 9.68 -25.39
CA ASP A 443 16.23 8.78 -24.27
C ASP A 443 17.16 7.65 -24.69
N THR A 444 17.96 7.21 -23.74
CA THR A 444 18.84 6.06 -23.91
C THR A 444 18.06 4.84 -23.48
N VAL A 445 17.81 3.94 -24.43
CA VAL A 445 17.00 2.74 -24.23
C VAL A 445 17.77 1.51 -24.69
N TRP A 446 17.36 0.35 -24.18
CA TRP A 446 17.81 -0.94 -24.72
C TRP A 446 16.96 -1.30 -25.93
N VAL A 447 17.61 -1.60 -27.04
CA VAL A 447 16.99 -2.11 -28.25
C VAL A 447 17.42 -3.57 -28.42
N PRO A 448 16.49 -4.54 -28.40
CA PRO A 448 16.80 -5.94 -28.74
C PRO A 448 17.41 -6.06 -30.13
N GLY A 449 18.24 -7.07 -30.37
CA GLY A 449 18.74 -7.35 -31.72
C GLY A 449 17.65 -7.95 -32.62
N ASP A 450 17.72 -7.66 -33.91
CA ASP A 450 16.67 -7.96 -34.89
C ASP A 450 16.80 -9.36 -35.54
N GLY A 451 17.50 -10.33 -34.92
CA GLY A 451 17.66 -11.68 -35.45
C GLY A 451 18.53 -12.64 -34.63
N GLU A 452 18.57 -13.92 -35.03
CA GLU A 452 19.43 -14.95 -34.40
C GLU A 452 20.90 -14.52 -34.42
N GLY A 453 21.50 -14.36 -33.23
CA GLY A 453 22.90 -13.98 -33.04
C GLY A 453 23.20 -12.48 -33.13
N GLN A 454 22.18 -11.62 -33.22
CA GLN A 454 22.36 -10.17 -33.06
C GLN A 454 22.15 -9.78 -31.60
N GLN A 455 23.23 -9.33 -30.95
CA GLN A 455 23.15 -8.81 -29.59
C GLN A 455 22.40 -7.49 -29.57
N GLY A 456 21.50 -7.33 -28.59
CA GLY A 456 20.86 -6.04 -28.34
C GLY A 456 21.90 -4.97 -27.98
N GLU A 457 21.55 -3.72 -28.27
CA GLU A 457 22.42 -2.57 -28.03
C GLU A 457 21.70 -1.47 -27.23
N VAL A 458 22.50 -0.67 -26.53
CA VAL A 458 22.03 0.54 -25.89
C VAL A 458 22.12 1.67 -26.90
N ARG A 459 20.99 2.27 -27.26
CA ARG A 459 20.93 3.35 -28.25
C ARG A 459 20.13 4.53 -27.72
N THR A 460 20.66 5.72 -27.97
CA THR A 460 19.90 6.96 -27.77
C THR A 460 18.95 7.14 -28.95
N THR A 461 17.66 7.06 -28.68
CA THR A 461 16.60 7.19 -29.69
C THR A 461 15.64 8.29 -29.30
N GLN A 462 14.94 8.84 -30.30
CA GLN A 462 13.82 9.74 -30.07
C GLN A 462 12.58 8.88 -29.83
N ARG A 463 11.97 9.01 -28.65
CA ARG A 463 10.68 8.38 -28.33
C ARG A 463 9.63 9.41 -27.99
N GLU A 464 8.38 9.04 -28.14
CA GLU A 464 7.27 9.80 -27.57
C GLU A 464 7.11 9.39 -26.11
N ALA A 465 6.97 10.37 -25.23
CA ALA A 465 6.82 10.12 -23.82
C ALA A 465 5.45 9.56 -23.47
N GLY A 466 5.44 8.52 -22.64
CA GLY A 466 4.23 7.99 -22.02
C GLY A 466 3.68 8.93 -20.93
N ASN A 467 2.53 8.55 -20.38
CA ASN A 467 1.90 9.27 -19.26
C ASN A 467 2.44 8.82 -17.89
N ASP A 468 3.27 7.77 -17.86
CA ASP A 468 3.71 6.97 -16.71
C ASP A 468 5.17 7.21 -16.29
N GLY A 469 5.87 8.17 -16.91
CA GLY A 469 7.29 8.45 -16.61
C GLY A 469 7.59 8.71 -15.13
N PHE A 470 6.63 9.18 -14.33
CA PHE A 470 6.82 9.40 -12.89
C PHE A 470 6.73 8.11 -12.04
N CYS A 471 6.28 6.99 -12.60
CA CYS A 471 6.02 5.75 -11.87
C CYS A 471 7.24 4.88 -11.67
N GLY A 472 8.18 4.90 -12.60
CA GLY A 472 9.25 3.91 -12.66
C GLY A 472 10.62 4.36 -12.21
N ARG A 473 11.55 3.42 -12.34
CA ARG A 473 12.99 3.57 -12.19
C ARG A 473 13.71 2.68 -13.19
N ARG A 474 15.00 2.93 -13.42
CA ARG A 474 15.85 2.00 -14.17
C ARG A 474 15.93 0.66 -13.43
N GLY A 475 15.60 -0.41 -14.14
CA GLY A 475 15.53 -1.76 -13.60
C GLY A 475 14.71 -2.68 -14.49
N LEU A 476 14.84 -3.98 -14.26
CA LEU A 476 14.01 -5.01 -14.85
C LEU A 476 13.96 -6.20 -13.89
N GLU A 477 12.76 -6.64 -13.53
CA GLU A 477 12.53 -7.91 -12.86
C GLU A 477 11.70 -8.81 -13.80
N VAL A 478 12.08 -10.08 -13.88
CA VAL A 478 11.41 -11.08 -14.73
C VAL A 478 10.89 -12.22 -13.88
N LEU A 479 9.87 -12.90 -14.38
CA LEU A 479 9.30 -14.09 -13.76
C LEU A 479 10.30 -15.25 -13.84
N VAL A 480 10.49 -15.95 -12.73
CA VAL A 480 11.12 -17.27 -12.70
C VAL A 480 10.03 -18.30 -13.03
N GLU A 481 10.07 -18.82 -14.26
CA GLU A 481 9.04 -19.74 -14.79
C GLU A 481 9.17 -21.14 -14.18
N GLU A 482 10.40 -21.64 -14.06
CA GLU A 482 10.72 -22.89 -13.38
C GLU A 482 11.37 -22.58 -12.03
N ARG A 483 10.59 -22.66 -10.95
CA ARG A 483 11.06 -22.30 -9.60
C ARG A 483 11.60 -23.52 -8.86
N MET A 484 12.72 -23.34 -8.18
CA MET A 484 13.17 -24.28 -7.15
C MET A 484 12.42 -24.01 -5.83
N PRO A 485 12.20 -25.04 -4.98
CA PRO A 485 11.60 -24.83 -3.66
C PRO A 485 12.34 -23.77 -2.85
N GLY A 486 11.63 -22.73 -2.42
CA GLY A 486 12.17 -21.61 -1.64
C GLY A 486 12.90 -20.52 -2.45
N GLN A 487 12.86 -20.58 -3.78
CA GLN A 487 13.35 -19.50 -4.65
C GLN A 487 12.31 -18.37 -4.78
N ASP A 488 12.78 -17.12 -4.85
CA ASP A 488 11.90 -15.98 -5.16
C ASP A 488 11.26 -16.17 -6.54
N GLY A 489 10.02 -15.72 -6.66
CA GLY A 489 9.25 -15.84 -7.88
C GLY A 489 9.67 -14.92 -9.01
N PHE A 490 10.49 -13.94 -8.68
CA PHE A 490 11.05 -13.00 -9.62
C PHE A 490 12.56 -12.90 -9.43
N GLU A 491 13.25 -12.55 -10.50
CA GLU A 491 14.67 -12.26 -10.46
C GLU A 491 14.99 -10.94 -11.15
N ALA A 492 15.96 -10.21 -10.60
CA ALA A 492 16.40 -8.95 -11.16
C ALA A 492 17.41 -9.19 -12.30
N ILE A 493 17.14 -8.60 -13.45
CA ILE A 493 18.05 -8.59 -14.59
C ILE A 493 18.99 -7.39 -14.45
N ARG A 494 20.29 -7.63 -14.66
CA ARG A 494 21.31 -6.58 -14.60
C ARG A 494 21.05 -5.53 -15.67
N VAL A 495 20.92 -4.28 -15.24
CA VAL A 495 20.78 -3.13 -16.16
C VAL A 495 22.06 -2.99 -16.99
N PRO A 496 21.97 -2.91 -18.33
CA PRO A 496 23.11 -2.65 -19.21
C PRO A 496 23.87 -1.38 -18.81
N ALA A 497 25.20 -1.41 -18.86
CA ALA A 497 26.06 -0.33 -18.35
C ALA A 497 25.79 1.05 -18.99
N GLY A 498 25.31 1.09 -20.23
CA GLY A 498 24.96 2.33 -20.93
C GLY A 498 23.63 2.98 -20.49
N LEU A 499 22.85 2.33 -19.62
CA LEU A 499 21.55 2.81 -19.13
C LEU A 499 21.57 3.34 -17.69
N VAL A 500 22.69 3.16 -16.98
CA VAL A 500 22.83 3.45 -15.54
C VAL A 500 23.11 4.92 -15.29
#